data_AF-A0A8X6WDG9-F1
#
_entry.id   AF-A0A8X6WDG9-F1
#
_cell.length_a   1.000
_cell.length_b   1.000
_cell.length_c   1.000
_cell.angle_alpha   90.00
_cell.angle_beta   90.00
_cell.angle_gamma   90.00
#
_symmetry.space_group_name_H-M   'P 1'
#
loop_
_entity.id
_entity.type
_entity.pdbx_description
1 polymer ?
#
loop_
_entity_poly.entity_id
_entity_poly.type
_entity_poly.pdbx_seq_one_letter_code
_entity_poly.pdbx_strand_id
1 'polypeptide(L)'
;MYECDLANTLRAVKQLDARENSADQTRRRFVEWAQNEIAVVPDFYKRILFSDEAHFWLNGYVNKQNCRIWSEANPQVYVETPLHPEKLTVWYALWAAGIIGPYFFKNDEGHNELWFQQDCATYHTARATIDLLKDTFGDRLISRLGPVNWPPRSCDLTPLDYFLWGYVKSSVYEDKPQTLDHLEDNIRHVIADIRPQMLEKVIENWTSRLDYIRASRGSPMPEIIFKM
;
A
#
# COMPACT_ATOMS: atom_id res chain seq x y z
N MET A 1 48.05 17.61 -2.40
CA MET A 1 46.97 18.58 -2.67
C MET A 1 45.81 18.00 -3.52
N TYR A 2 45.83 16.71 -3.91
CA TYR A 2 44.82 16.12 -4.81
C TYR A 2 43.76 15.24 -4.12
N GLU A 3 44.00 14.73 -2.90
CA GLU A 3 43.01 13.86 -2.20
C GLU A 3 41.81 14.62 -1.61
N CYS A 4 41.99 15.90 -1.27
CA CYS A 4 40.91 16.74 -0.73
C CYS A 4 39.81 17.02 -1.77
N ASP A 5 40.18 17.07 -3.05
CA ASP A 5 39.27 17.44 -4.15
C ASP A 5 38.38 16.26 -4.58
N LEU A 6 38.93 15.03 -4.59
CA LEU A 6 38.17 13.83 -4.88
C LEU A 6 37.15 13.52 -3.78
N ALA A 7 37.52 13.70 -2.51
CA ALA A 7 36.62 13.48 -1.38
C ALA A 7 35.44 14.46 -1.38
N ASN A 8 35.69 15.74 -1.72
CA ASN A 8 34.65 16.75 -1.84
C ASN A 8 33.77 16.51 -3.07
N THR A 9 34.35 16.09 -4.19
CA THR A 9 33.61 15.72 -5.40
C THR A 9 32.72 14.50 -5.16
N LEU A 10 33.23 13.44 -4.51
CA LEU A 10 32.44 12.27 -4.13
C LEU A 10 31.33 12.61 -3.13
N ARG A 11 31.56 13.57 -2.22
CA ARG A 11 30.54 14.03 -1.28
C ARG A 11 29.47 14.87 -1.97
N ALA A 12 29.86 15.69 -2.95
CA ALA A 12 28.93 16.44 -3.80
C ALA A 12 28.11 15.49 -4.69
N VAL A 13 28.72 14.48 -5.31
CA VAL A 13 28.03 13.44 -6.08
C VAL A 13 27.07 12.65 -5.18
N LYS A 14 27.49 12.22 -4.00
CA LYS A 14 26.59 11.56 -3.03
C LYS A 14 25.46 12.47 -2.55
N GLN A 15 25.69 13.78 -2.41
CA GLN A 15 24.64 14.74 -2.06
C GLN A 15 23.70 15.03 -3.22
N LEU A 16 24.19 15.03 -4.46
CA LEU A 16 23.37 15.13 -5.68
C LEU A 16 22.53 13.87 -5.86
N ASP A 17 23.11 12.68 -5.71
CA ASP A 17 22.40 11.39 -5.71
C ASP A 17 21.38 11.31 -4.56
N ALA A 18 21.70 11.85 -3.38
CA ALA A 18 20.77 11.88 -2.24
C ALA A 18 19.64 12.91 -2.42
N ARG A 19 19.89 14.01 -3.16
CA ARG A 19 18.85 14.95 -3.56
C ARG A 19 17.94 14.31 -4.61
N GLU A 20 18.52 13.69 -5.65
CA GLU A 20 17.80 12.97 -6.71
C GLU A 20 17.01 11.73 -6.21
N ASN A 21 17.49 11.05 -5.16
CA ASN A 21 16.86 9.89 -4.53
C ASN A 21 16.11 10.21 -3.23
N SER A 22 15.76 11.48 -2.99
CA SER A 22 14.90 11.79 -1.85
C SER A 22 13.54 11.08 -2.01
N ALA A 23 12.98 10.58 -0.91
CA ALA A 23 11.70 9.86 -0.93
C ALA A 23 10.59 10.73 -1.55
N ASP A 24 10.60 12.03 -1.27
CA ASP A 24 9.69 13.01 -1.83
C ASP A 24 9.83 13.14 -3.36
N GLN A 25 11.06 13.11 -3.89
CA GLN A 25 11.29 13.16 -5.34
C GLN A 25 10.84 11.86 -6.04
N THR A 26 11.05 10.71 -5.41
CA THR A 26 10.55 9.42 -5.94
C THR A 26 9.02 9.40 -5.97
N ARG A 27 8.37 9.93 -4.92
CA ARG A 27 6.91 10.09 -4.86
C ARG A 27 6.39 11.03 -5.94
N ARG A 28 7.04 12.17 -6.18
CA ARG A 28 6.66 13.08 -7.26
C ARG A 28 6.73 12.43 -8.64
N ARG A 29 7.81 11.71 -8.94
CA ARG A 29 7.97 11.00 -10.23
C ARG A 29 6.85 10.00 -10.46
N PHE A 30 6.48 9.25 -9.42
CA PHE A 30 5.36 8.32 -9.49
C PHE A 30 4.02 9.04 -9.74
N VAL A 31 3.76 10.12 -9.01
CA VAL A 31 2.52 10.91 -9.17
C VAL A 31 2.42 11.53 -10.57
N GLU A 32 3.53 12.09 -11.08
CA GLU A 32 3.60 12.65 -12.43
C GLU A 32 3.31 11.57 -13.49
N TRP A 33 3.92 10.40 -13.36
CA TRP A 33 3.62 9.25 -14.23
C TRP A 33 2.13 8.86 -14.17
N ALA A 34 1.58 8.66 -12.97
CA ALA A 34 0.20 8.24 -12.80
C ALA A 34 -0.80 9.26 -13.38
N GLN A 35 -0.53 10.56 -13.21
CA GLN A 35 -1.36 11.61 -13.80
C GLN A 35 -1.28 11.65 -15.33
N ASN A 36 -0.12 11.35 -15.91
CA ASN A 36 0.01 11.22 -17.37
C ASN A 36 -0.80 10.03 -17.90
N GLU A 37 -0.76 8.88 -17.23
CA GLU A 37 -1.59 7.72 -17.60
C GLU A 37 -3.08 8.03 -17.51
N ILE A 38 -3.52 8.70 -16.43
CA ILE A 38 -4.92 9.13 -16.25
C ILE A 38 -5.37 10.10 -17.36
N ALA A 39 -4.47 10.96 -17.84
CA ALA A 39 -4.78 11.91 -18.91
C ALA A 39 -4.95 11.24 -20.28
N VAL A 40 -4.30 10.08 -20.49
CA VAL A 40 -4.32 9.36 -21.77
C VAL A 40 -5.36 8.25 -21.78
N VAL A 41 -5.52 7.54 -20.67
CA VAL A 41 -6.39 6.36 -20.55
C VAL A 41 -7.57 6.67 -19.61
N PRO A 42 -8.80 6.74 -20.14
CA PRO A 42 -9.99 6.92 -19.32
C PRO A 42 -10.10 5.85 -18.23
N ASP A 43 -10.42 6.30 -17.02
CA ASP A 43 -10.58 5.45 -15.83
C ASP A 43 -9.36 4.56 -15.52
N PHE A 44 -8.13 4.98 -15.90
CA PHE A 44 -6.90 4.22 -15.65
C PHE A 44 -6.78 3.72 -14.20
N TYR A 45 -7.05 4.60 -13.23
CA TYR A 45 -6.96 4.32 -11.80
C TYR A 45 -7.92 3.20 -11.34
N LYS A 46 -9.01 2.94 -12.08
CA LYS A 46 -9.93 1.80 -11.81
C LYS A 46 -9.36 0.46 -12.27
N ARG A 47 -8.32 0.46 -13.10
CA ARG A 47 -7.66 -0.74 -13.66
C ARG A 47 -6.43 -1.18 -12.88
N ILE A 48 -6.12 -0.49 -11.78
CA ILE A 48 -4.99 -0.82 -10.91
C ILE A 48 -5.49 -1.75 -9.80
N LEU A 49 -4.88 -2.92 -9.72
CA LEU A 49 -5.03 -3.90 -8.66
C LEU A 49 -3.93 -3.65 -7.61
N PHE A 50 -4.31 -3.05 -6.50
CA PHE A 50 -3.43 -2.80 -5.36
C PHE A 50 -3.38 -4.05 -4.48
N SER A 51 -2.22 -4.40 -3.92
CA SER A 51 -2.08 -5.55 -3.03
C SER A 51 -1.15 -5.24 -1.86
N ASP A 52 -1.40 -5.89 -0.72
CA ASP A 52 -0.64 -5.69 0.52
C ASP A 52 -0.89 -6.83 1.52
N GLU A 53 -0.05 -6.91 2.57
CA GLU A 53 -0.26 -7.79 3.72
C GLU A 53 -0.52 -7.03 5.03
N ALA A 54 -1.45 -7.54 5.82
CA ALA A 54 -1.69 -7.06 7.17
C ALA A 54 -1.59 -8.16 8.22
N HIS A 55 -1.11 -7.77 9.40
CA HIS A 55 -1.09 -8.59 10.59
C HIS A 55 -2.30 -8.29 11.49
N PHE A 56 -3.03 -9.33 11.87
CA PHE A 56 -4.10 -9.32 12.87
C PHE A 56 -3.63 -10.12 14.08
N TRP A 57 -3.69 -9.52 15.26
CA TRP A 57 -3.19 -10.11 16.48
C TRP A 57 -4.36 -10.47 17.38
N LEU A 58 -4.37 -11.68 17.94
CA LEU A 58 -5.51 -12.19 18.70
C LEU A 58 -5.81 -11.36 19.96
N ASN A 59 -4.78 -10.72 20.53
CA ASN A 59 -4.92 -9.79 21.64
C ASN A 59 -5.47 -8.40 21.24
N GLY A 60 -5.90 -8.21 19.99
CA GLY A 60 -6.37 -6.93 19.48
C GLY A 60 -5.25 -5.90 19.26
N TYR A 61 -3.98 -6.31 19.27
CA TYR A 61 -2.88 -5.37 19.02
C TYR A 61 -2.95 -4.82 17.61
N VAL A 62 -3.06 -3.50 17.50
CA VAL A 62 -3.05 -2.77 16.24
C VAL A 62 -1.72 -2.02 16.15
N ASN A 63 -0.86 -2.41 15.20
CA ASN A 63 0.39 -1.70 14.94
C ASN A 63 0.06 -0.26 14.48
N LYS A 64 0.41 0.73 15.32
CA LYS A 64 0.14 2.16 15.10
C LYS A 64 0.78 2.74 13.82
N GLN A 65 1.81 2.10 13.26
CA GLN A 65 2.46 2.54 12.02
C GLN A 65 1.75 2.05 10.75
N ASN A 66 1.10 0.88 10.79
CA ASN A 66 0.40 0.29 9.64
C ASN A 66 -1.13 0.39 9.76
N CYS A 67 -1.68 0.66 10.94
CA CYS A 67 -3.11 0.78 11.17
C CYS A 67 -3.36 1.92 12.16
N ARG A 68 -3.83 3.05 11.62
CA ARG A 68 -4.31 4.17 12.42
C ARG A 68 -5.71 3.85 12.93
N ILE A 69 -5.88 3.96 14.25
CA ILE A 69 -7.14 3.71 14.94
C ILE A 69 -8.12 4.82 14.58
N TRP A 70 -9.29 4.46 14.07
CA TRP A 70 -10.37 5.40 13.79
C TRP A 70 -11.15 5.67 15.08
N SER A 71 -11.17 6.93 15.50
CA SER A 71 -12.00 7.39 16.61
C SER A 71 -12.22 8.89 16.44
N GLU A 72 -13.43 9.38 16.74
CA GLU A 72 -13.74 10.81 16.71
C GLU A 72 -12.95 11.60 17.77
N ALA A 73 -12.39 10.93 18.79
CA ALA A 73 -11.51 11.51 19.80
C ALA A 73 -10.38 10.56 20.22
N ASN A 74 -9.19 11.11 20.51
CA ASN A 74 -8.02 10.34 20.95
C ASN A 74 -8.27 9.65 22.31
N PRO A 75 -8.27 8.31 22.39
CA PRO A 75 -8.73 7.59 23.59
C PRO A 75 -7.73 7.51 24.75
N GLN A 76 -6.48 7.97 24.62
CA GLN A 76 -5.46 7.97 25.70
C GLN A 76 -5.22 6.61 26.40
N VAL A 77 -5.46 5.48 25.70
CA VAL A 77 -5.29 4.14 26.28
C VAL A 77 -3.90 3.59 25.97
N TYR A 78 -3.21 3.14 27.03
CA TYR A 78 -1.99 2.31 26.95
C TYR A 78 -2.38 0.85 27.16
N VAL A 79 -1.96 -0.03 26.25
CA VAL A 79 -2.23 -1.48 26.33
C VAL A 79 -0.88 -2.21 26.42
N GLU A 80 -0.62 -2.85 27.55
CA GLU A 80 0.49 -3.81 27.69
C GLU A 80 0.17 -5.07 26.88
N THR A 81 1.16 -5.61 26.15
CA THR A 81 0.97 -6.77 25.28
C THR A 81 2.01 -7.86 25.53
N PRO A 82 1.65 -9.16 25.35
CA PRO A 82 2.58 -10.28 25.50
C PRO A 82 3.72 -10.22 24.48
N LEU A 83 4.87 -10.82 24.81
CA LEU A 83 6.09 -10.83 23.98
C LEU A 83 5.92 -11.56 22.63
N HIS A 84 5.00 -12.53 22.56
CA HIS A 84 4.67 -13.31 21.35
C HIS A 84 3.16 -13.54 21.22
N PRO A 85 2.37 -12.52 20.85
CA PRO A 85 0.95 -12.71 20.64
C PRO A 85 0.69 -13.52 19.37
N GLU A 86 -0.29 -14.41 19.42
CA GLU A 86 -0.75 -15.15 18.25
C GLU A 86 -1.30 -14.18 17.19
N LYS A 87 -0.98 -14.45 15.92
CA LYS A 87 -1.32 -13.55 14.81
C LYS A 87 -1.68 -14.30 13.53
N LEU A 88 -2.54 -13.68 12.72
CA LEU A 88 -2.77 -14.02 11.32
C LEU A 88 -2.12 -12.96 10.44
N THR A 89 -1.38 -13.41 9.42
CA THR A 89 -0.94 -12.54 8.31
C THR A 89 -1.85 -12.83 7.13
N VAL A 90 -2.55 -11.81 6.65
CA VAL A 90 -3.47 -11.94 5.51
C VAL A 90 -2.96 -11.12 4.34
N TRP A 91 -3.16 -11.66 3.13
CA TRP A 91 -2.91 -10.97 1.86
C TRP A 91 -4.24 -10.75 1.16
N TYR A 92 -4.45 -9.54 0.67
CA TYR A 92 -5.57 -9.20 -0.21
C TYR A 92 -5.09 -8.29 -1.33
N ALA A 93 -5.85 -8.29 -2.42
CA ALA A 93 -5.75 -7.29 -3.47
C ALA A 93 -7.10 -6.60 -3.67
N LEU A 94 -7.09 -5.32 -4.03
CA LEU A 94 -8.27 -4.47 -4.17
C LEU A 94 -8.18 -3.65 -5.46
N TRP A 95 -9.29 -3.56 -6.17
CA TRP A 95 -9.47 -2.69 -7.33
C TRP A 95 -10.91 -2.14 -7.34
N ALA A 96 -11.25 -1.29 -8.32
CA ALA A 96 -12.52 -0.58 -8.32
C ALA A 96 -13.76 -1.50 -8.28
N ALA A 97 -13.68 -2.69 -8.87
CA ALA A 97 -14.83 -3.59 -8.96
C ALA A 97 -14.87 -4.65 -7.85
N GLY A 98 -13.87 -4.76 -6.97
CA GLY A 98 -13.86 -5.80 -5.94
C GLY A 98 -12.56 -5.99 -5.17
N ILE A 99 -12.60 -6.96 -4.27
CA ILE A 99 -11.44 -7.46 -3.52
C ILE A 99 -11.16 -8.89 -3.99
N ILE A 100 -9.89 -9.18 -4.27
CA ILE A 100 -9.39 -10.53 -4.56
C ILE A 100 -8.63 -11.02 -3.33
N GLY A 101 -9.06 -12.14 -2.77
CA GLY A 101 -8.30 -12.84 -1.74
C GLY A 101 -9.15 -13.78 -0.86
N PRO A 102 -8.48 -14.61 -0.04
CA PRO A 102 -7.07 -14.97 -0.18
C PRO A 102 -6.89 -15.84 -1.45
N TYR A 103 -6.00 -15.44 -2.37
CA TYR A 103 -5.80 -16.08 -3.66
C TYR A 103 -4.46 -16.80 -3.73
N PHE A 104 -4.44 -17.97 -4.35
CA PHE A 104 -3.24 -18.77 -4.60
C PHE A 104 -3.01 -18.84 -6.11
N PHE A 105 -1.84 -18.41 -6.58
CA PHE A 105 -1.51 -18.42 -8.01
C PHE A 105 -1.52 -19.84 -8.56
N LYS A 106 -2.34 -20.07 -9.60
CA LYS A 106 -2.18 -21.17 -10.55
C LYS A 106 -1.93 -20.54 -11.91
N ASN A 107 -0.93 -21.07 -12.61
CA ASN A 107 -0.55 -20.63 -13.95
C ASN A 107 -1.66 -20.97 -14.92
N ASP A 108 -2.54 -20.02 -15.22
CA ASP A 108 -3.33 -20.02 -16.43
C ASP A 108 -3.17 -18.65 -17.10
N GLU A 109 -2.81 -18.70 -18.38
CA GLU A 109 -2.45 -17.60 -19.27
C GLU A 109 -3.63 -16.64 -19.46
N GLY A 110 -3.85 -15.74 -18.49
CA GLY A 110 -4.85 -14.69 -18.56
C GLY A 110 -4.22 -13.36 -18.92
N HIS A 111 -4.29 -12.97 -20.19
CA HIS A 111 -3.96 -11.61 -20.65
C HIS A 111 -4.97 -10.60 -20.07
N ASN A 112 -4.79 -10.22 -18.80
CA ASN A 112 -5.58 -9.16 -18.19
C ASN A 112 -4.92 -7.80 -18.46
N GLU A 113 -5.73 -6.83 -18.92
CA GLU A 113 -5.37 -5.41 -19.06
C GLU A 113 -5.11 -4.70 -17.71
N LEU A 114 -5.14 -5.45 -16.60
CA LEU A 114 -4.95 -4.94 -15.25
C LEU A 114 -3.49 -4.59 -14.97
N TRP A 115 -3.32 -3.52 -14.20
CA TRP A 115 -2.03 -3.13 -13.62
C TRP A 115 -1.90 -3.74 -12.24
N PHE A 116 -0.77 -4.35 -11.92
CA PHE A 116 -0.51 -4.91 -10.60
C PHE A 116 0.39 -4.01 -9.78
N GLN A 117 -0.02 -3.67 -8.56
CA GLN A 117 0.78 -2.91 -7.60
C GLN A 117 1.13 -3.75 -6.38
N GLN A 118 2.42 -3.69 -6.00
CA GLN A 118 2.95 -4.30 -4.79
C GLN A 118 3.93 -3.34 -4.11
N ASP A 119 4.00 -3.41 -2.78
CA ASP A 119 4.80 -2.50 -1.96
C ASP A 119 6.32 -2.82 -1.99
N CYS A 120 7.09 -2.05 -1.20
CA CYS A 120 8.54 -2.13 -1.18
C CYS A 120 9.12 -3.15 -0.17
N ALA A 121 8.30 -4.05 0.40
CA ALA A 121 8.76 -5.00 1.41
C ALA A 121 9.84 -5.96 0.87
N THR A 122 10.76 -6.40 1.74
CA THR A 122 11.99 -7.11 1.30
C THR A 122 11.69 -8.37 0.50
N TYR A 123 10.63 -9.11 0.87
CA TYR A 123 10.18 -10.32 0.18
C TYR A 123 9.56 -10.03 -1.21
N HIS A 124 9.07 -8.82 -1.43
CA HIS A 124 8.54 -8.34 -2.71
C HIS A 124 9.62 -7.87 -3.69
N THR A 125 10.81 -7.57 -3.18
CA THR A 125 11.95 -7.12 -4.00
C THR A 125 12.90 -8.25 -4.42
N ALA A 126 12.60 -9.49 -4.03
CA ALA A 126 13.40 -10.64 -4.44
C ALA A 126 13.35 -10.77 -5.97
N ARG A 127 14.51 -10.98 -6.60
CA ARG A 127 14.66 -11.04 -8.06
C ARG A 127 13.69 -12.04 -8.70
N ALA A 128 13.60 -13.24 -8.11
CA ALA A 128 12.69 -14.30 -8.58
C ALA A 128 11.22 -13.88 -8.55
N THR A 129 10.78 -13.16 -7.50
CA THR A 129 9.41 -12.64 -7.39
C THR A 129 9.14 -11.58 -8.46
N ILE A 130 10.07 -10.63 -8.64
CA ILE A 130 9.95 -9.58 -9.66
C ILE A 130 9.95 -10.17 -11.07
N ASP A 131 10.79 -11.17 -11.34
CA ASP A 131 10.87 -11.82 -12.65
C ASP A 131 9.56 -12.57 -12.96
N LEU A 132 8.98 -13.29 -12.00
CA LEU A 132 7.67 -13.95 -12.14
C LEU A 132 6.54 -12.94 -12.41
N LEU A 133 6.53 -11.82 -11.70
CA LEU A 133 5.52 -10.77 -11.89
C LEU A 133 5.68 -10.07 -13.24
N LYS A 134 6.91 -9.89 -13.72
CA LYS A 134 7.17 -9.36 -15.07
C LYS A 134 6.71 -10.32 -16.16
N ASP A 135 6.88 -11.63 -15.95
CA ASP A 135 6.36 -12.63 -16.89
C ASP A 135 4.83 -12.57 -16.99
N THR A 136 4.14 -12.42 -15.84
CA THR A 136 2.67 -12.36 -15.79
C THR A 136 2.09 -11.01 -16.27
N PHE A 137 2.66 -9.89 -15.84
CA PHE A 137 2.08 -8.55 -16.04
C PHE A 137 2.83 -7.68 -17.07
N GLY A 138 4.01 -8.11 -17.54
CA GLY A 138 4.83 -7.34 -18.48
C GLY A 138 5.16 -5.94 -17.97
N ASP A 139 4.92 -4.94 -18.82
CA ASP A 139 5.10 -3.51 -18.47
C ASP A 139 4.05 -2.97 -17.50
N ARG A 140 2.98 -3.74 -17.20
CA ARG A 140 1.87 -3.32 -16.32
C ARG A 140 2.13 -3.62 -14.84
N LEU A 141 3.38 -3.50 -14.41
CA LEU A 141 3.81 -3.80 -13.04
C LEU A 141 4.33 -2.53 -12.34
N ILE A 142 3.68 -2.20 -11.23
CA ILE A 142 4.04 -1.10 -10.33
C ILE A 142 4.67 -1.71 -9.08
N SER A 143 6.00 -1.73 -9.02
CA SER A 143 6.73 -2.34 -7.91
C SER A 143 8.14 -1.75 -7.80
N ARG A 144 8.79 -1.97 -6.67
CA ARG A 144 10.21 -1.63 -6.52
C ARG A 144 11.04 -2.56 -7.41
N LEU A 145 11.74 -1.98 -8.40
CA LEU A 145 12.45 -2.67 -9.51
C LEU A 145 11.54 -3.19 -10.64
N GLY A 146 10.27 -2.83 -10.63
CA GLY A 146 9.34 -3.01 -11.75
C GLY A 146 9.55 -1.98 -12.87
N PRO A 147 8.84 -2.14 -14.01
CA PRO A 147 8.77 -1.15 -15.09
C PRO A 147 8.37 0.24 -14.58
N VAL A 148 7.41 0.30 -13.65
CA VAL A 148 7.02 1.52 -12.95
C VAL A 148 7.46 1.42 -11.49
N ASN A 149 8.35 2.32 -11.08
CA ASN A 149 8.94 2.29 -9.75
C ASN A 149 7.95 2.80 -8.67
N TRP A 150 7.58 1.93 -7.73
CA TRP A 150 6.76 2.32 -6.58
C TRP A 150 7.59 3.10 -5.54
N PRO A 151 7.11 4.28 -5.07
CA PRO A 151 7.87 5.09 -4.14
C PRO A 151 7.89 4.50 -2.71
N PRO A 152 9.05 4.44 -2.04
CA PRO A 152 9.13 3.91 -0.68
C PRO A 152 8.35 4.77 0.32
N ARG A 153 7.78 4.13 1.36
CA ARG A 153 7.00 4.78 2.44
C ARG A 153 5.78 5.57 1.92
N SER A 154 5.01 4.94 1.04
CA SER A 154 3.85 5.55 0.39
C SER A 154 2.54 4.85 0.72
N CYS A 155 2.35 4.47 1.98
CA CYS A 155 1.10 3.87 2.47
C CYS A 155 -0.12 4.79 2.27
N ASP A 156 0.09 6.11 2.16
CA ASP A 156 -0.96 7.06 1.80
C ASP A 156 -1.42 6.98 0.34
N LEU A 157 -0.72 6.21 -0.50
CA LEU A 157 -1.07 5.88 -1.89
C LEU A 157 -1.58 4.44 -2.06
N THR A 158 -1.56 3.61 -1.02
CA THR A 158 -2.08 2.24 -1.07
C THR A 158 -3.49 2.21 -0.48
N PRO A 159 -4.55 1.90 -1.26
CA PRO A 159 -5.91 1.76 -0.73
C PRO A 159 -6.05 0.77 0.42
N LEU A 160 -5.21 -0.27 0.45
CA LEU A 160 -5.22 -1.24 1.53
C LEU A 160 -4.78 -0.62 2.86
N ASP A 161 -3.73 0.21 2.84
CA ASP A 161 -3.21 0.91 4.01
C ASP A 161 -4.14 2.02 4.51
N TYR A 162 -4.58 2.91 3.61
CA TYR A 162 -5.32 4.10 4.03
C TYR A 162 -6.81 3.83 4.29
N PHE A 163 -7.32 2.68 3.88
CA PHE A 163 -8.73 2.31 4.02
C PHE A 163 -8.92 0.87 4.52
N LEU A 164 -8.56 -0.16 3.73
CA LEU A 164 -9.01 -1.54 3.97
C LEU A 164 -8.62 -2.06 5.35
N TRP A 165 -7.36 -1.97 5.72
CA TRP A 165 -6.87 -2.52 6.98
C TRP A 165 -7.42 -1.78 8.19
N GLY A 166 -7.61 -0.47 8.09
CA GLY A 166 -8.25 0.31 9.14
C GLY A 166 -9.71 -0.10 9.32
N TYR A 167 -10.46 -0.20 8.23
CA TYR A 167 -11.87 -0.58 8.21
C TYR A 167 -12.09 -2.02 8.73
N VAL A 168 -11.33 -2.98 8.19
CA VAL A 168 -11.45 -4.38 8.58
C VAL A 168 -11.08 -4.55 10.05
N LYS A 169 -10.02 -3.90 10.55
CA LYS A 169 -9.66 -4.00 11.97
C LYS A 169 -10.69 -3.38 12.89
N SER A 170 -11.32 -2.26 12.52
CA SER A 170 -12.37 -1.69 13.36
C SER A 170 -13.52 -2.67 13.55
N SER A 171 -13.94 -3.38 12.50
CA SER A 171 -15.07 -4.31 12.59
C SER A 171 -14.69 -5.67 13.19
N VAL A 172 -13.57 -6.26 12.77
CA VAL A 172 -13.15 -7.61 13.19
C VAL A 172 -12.95 -7.73 14.71
N TYR A 173 -12.50 -6.67 15.37
CA TYR A 173 -12.25 -6.67 16.81
C TYR A 173 -13.45 -6.22 17.67
N GLU A 174 -14.57 -5.81 17.09
CA GLU A 174 -15.79 -5.49 17.85
C GLU A 174 -16.27 -6.69 18.67
N ASP A 175 -16.23 -7.88 18.06
CA ASP A 175 -16.66 -9.15 18.67
C ASP A 175 -15.61 -9.80 19.58
N LYS A 176 -14.44 -9.16 19.76
CA LYS A 176 -13.34 -9.61 20.64
C LYS A 176 -13.01 -11.11 20.44
N PRO A 177 -12.55 -11.53 19.25
CA PRO A 177 -12.26 -12.92 18.98
C PRO A 177 -11.24 -13.49 19.96
N GLN A 178 -11.50 -14.70 20.45
CA GLN A 178 -10.66 -15.40 21.44
C GLN A 178 -9.85 -16.56 20.82
N THR A 179 -10.09 -16.88 19.56
CA THR A 179 -9.35 -17.90 18.79
C THR A 179 -8.97 -17.37 17.42
N LEU A 180 -7.92 -17.96 16.82
CA LEU A 180 -7.52 -17.63 15.45
C LEU A 180 -8.60 -17.99 14.42
N ASP A 181 -9.32 -19.09 14.60
CA ASP A 181 -10.41 -19.49 13.70
C ASP A 181 -11.54 -18.44 13.69
N HIS A 182 -11.95 -17.95 14.87
CA HIS A 182 -12.96 -16.91 14.96
C HIS A 182 -12.46 -15.58 14.37
N LEU A 183 -11.18 -15.26 14.57
CA LEU A 183 -10.56 -14.08 13.95
C LEU A 183 -10.56 -14.20 12.41
N GLU A 184 -10.26 -15.39 11.87
CA GLU A 184 -10.32 -15.66 10.43
C GLU A 184 -11.75 -15.53 9.87
N ASP A 185 -12.73 -16.12 10.54
CA ASP A 185 -14.14 -16.05 10.15
C ASP A 185 -14.65 -14.61 10.13
N ASN A 186 -14.28 -13.81 11.14
CA ASN A 186 -14.62 -12.39 11.20
C ASN A 186 -14.00 -11.62 10.03
N ILE A 187 -12.73 -11.89 9.70
CA ILE A 187 -12.07 -11.25 8.55
C ILE A 187 -12.81 -11.60 7.26
N ARG A 188 -13.15 -12.89 7.05
CA ARG A 188 -13.88 -13.34 5.85
C ARG A 188 -15.25 -12.67 5.74
N HIS A 189 -15.98 -12.57 6.84
CA HIS A 189 -17.31 -11.96 6.88
C HIS A 189 -17.25 -10.45 6.57
N VAL A 190 -16.36 -9.72 7.25
CA VAL A 190 -16.21 -8.27 7.03
C VAL A 190 -15.77 -7.97 5.60
N ILE A 191 -14.86 -8.76 5.02
CA ILE A 191 -14.44 -8.58 3.63
C ILE A 191 -15.59 -8.83 2.66
N ALA A 192 -16.39 -9.87 2.88
CA ALA A 192 -17.53 -10.21 2.03
C ALA A 192 -18.63 -9.12 2.05
N ASP A 193 -18.75 -8.39 3.16
CA ASP A 193 -19.73 -7.31 3.33
C ASP A 193 -19.30 -5.97 2.71
N ILE A 194 -18.04 -5.85 2.26
CA ILE A 194 -17.56 -4.62 1.60
C ILE A 194 -18.24 -4.47 0.24
N ARG A 195 -19.10 -3.46 0.13
CA ARG A 195 -19.87 -3.17 -1.08
C ARG A 195 -18.99 -2.57 -2.18
N PRO A 196 -19.21 -2.92 -3.46
CA PRO A 196 -18.47 -2.34 -4.58
C PRO A 196 -18.48 -0.81 -4.63
N GLN A 197 -19.59 -0.16 -4.26
CA GLN A 197 -19.69 1.30 -4.24
C GLN A 197 -18.74 1.95 -3.23
N MET A 198 -18.39 1.24 -2.16
CA MET A 198 -17.38 1.70 -1.20
C MET A 198 -15.98 1.67 -1.83
N LEU A 199 -15.69 0.62 -2.61
CA LEU A 199 -14.42 0.45 -3.32
C LEU A 199 -14.25 1.50 -4.42
N GLU A 200 -15.32 1.80 -5.17
CA GLU A 200 -15.31 2.87 -6.18
C GLU A 200 -14.91 4.21 -5.54
N LYS A 201 -15.54 4.61 -4.43
CA LYS A 201 -15.18 5.83 -3.70
C LYS A 201 -13.73 5.81 -3.19
N VAL A 202 -13.25 4.67 -2.72
CA VAL A 202 -11.87 4.49 -2.25
C VAL A 202 -10.86 4.69 -3.38
N ILE A 203 -11.16 4.16 -4.56
CA ILE A 203 -10.33 4.28 -5.75
C ILE A 203 -10.45 5.68 -6.37
N GLU A 204 -11.62 6.32 -6.34
CA GLU A 204 -11.77 7.73 -6.72
C GLU A 204 -10.94 8.66 -5.80
N ASN A 205 -10.94 8.39 -4.49
CA ASN A 205 -10.14 9.15 -3.53
C ASN A 205 -8.63 9.05 -3.78
N TRP A 206 -8.17 7.99 -4.45
CA TRP A 206 -6.77 7.85 -4.86
C TRP A 206 -6.32 9.01 -5.77
N THR A 207 -7.18 9.47 -6.68
CA THR A 207 -6.86 10.60 -7.57
C THR A 207 -6.66 11.90 -6.78
N SER A 208 -7.52 12.17 -5.78
CA SER A 208 -7.38 13.33 -4.90
C SER A 208 -6.08 13.30 -4.08
N ARG A 209 -5.60 12.10 -3.73
CA ARG A 209 -4.31 11.93 -3.03
C ARG A 209 -3.13 12.23 -3.95
N LEU A 210 -3.19 11.80 -5.22
CA LEU A 210 -2.18 12.18 -6.22
C LEU A 210 -2.09 13.70 -6.35
N ASP A 211 -3.23 14.38 -6.45
CA ASP A 211 -3.29 15.84 -6.57
C ASP A 211 -2.71 16.53 -5.34
N TYR A 212 -3.03 16.03 -4.14
CA TYR A 212 -2.44 16.53 -2.90
C TYR A 212 -0.91 16.39 -2.91
N ILE A 213 -0.38 15.22 -3.24
CA ILE A 213 1.07 14.95 -3.22
C ILE A 213 1.79 15.81 -4.26
N ARG A 214 1.17 16.06 -5.42
CA ARG A 214 1.69 17.01 -6.40
C ARG A 214 1.76 18.43 -5.82
N ALA A 215 0.68 18.90 -5.20
CA ALA A 215 0.62 20.24 -4.61
C ALA A 215 1.57 20.41 -3.41
N SER A 216 1.72 19.38 -2.59
CA SER A 216 2.60 19.34 -1.41
C SER A 216 4.07 19.12 -1.75
N ARG A 217 4.41 18.99 -3.04
CA ARG A 217 5.75 18.69 -3.51
C ARG A 217 6.29 17.39 -2.89
N GLY A 218 5.51 16.31 -2.94
CA GLY A 218 5.94 14.98 -2.52
C GLY A 218 5.76 14.67 -1.03
N SER A 219 5.41 15.67 -0.22
CA SER A 219 5.19 15.47 1.21
C SER A 219 4.01 14.52 1.47
N PRO A 220 4.11 13.64 2.48
CA PRO A 220 3.01 12.77 2.88
C PRO A 220 1.77 13.57 3.28
N MET A 221 0.59 13.02 3.03
CA MET A 221 -0.65 13.67 3.45
C MET A 221 -0.81 13.60 4.98
N PRO A 222 -0.95 14.74 5.70
CA PRO A 222 -1.24 14.75 7.12
C PRO A 222 -2.67 14.24 7.35
N GLU A 223 -2.81 13.39 8.38
CA GLU A 223 -4.03 12.75 8.92
C GLU A 223 -5.23 12.56 7.98
N ILE A 224 -5.51 11.30 7.68
CA ILE A 224 -6.59 10.84 6.81
C ILE A 224 -7.93 11.09 7.52
N ILE A 225 -8.74 12.04 7.05
CA ILE A 225 -10.18 12.04 7.31
C ILE A 225 -10.86 11.54 6.05
N PHE A 226 -11.19 10.24 6.03
CA PHE A 226 -12.07 9.68 5.03
C PHE A 226 -13.50 10.08 5.43
N LYS A 227 -14.11 11.05 4.74
CA LYS A 227 -15.56 11.29 4.87
C LYS A 227 -16.26 10.33 3.89
N MET A 228 -16.95 9.33 4.43
CA MET A 228 -17.79 8.40 3.64
C MET A 228 -18.98 9.10 2.99
#